data_AF-A0A7C5CGW6-F1
#
_entry.id   AF-A0A7C5CGW6-F1
#
_cell.length_a   1.000
_cell.length_b   1.000
_cell.length_c   1.000
_cell.angle_alpha   90.00
_cell.angle_beta   90.00
_cell.angle_gamma   90.00
#
_symmetry.space_group_name_H-M   'P 1'
#
loop_
_entity.id
_entity.type
_entity.pdbx_description
1 polymer ?
#
loop_
_entity_poly.entity_id
_entity_poly.type
_entity_poly.pdbx_seq_one_letter_code
_entity_poly.pdbx_strand_id
1 'polypeptide(L)' 'KNQIFTFLEHPNIPPDNNGSERAIRNVKVKLKVSGQFKSFQGAKDYASLRSIIDSSRKRGLNEFDSLVGVISGESVF' A
#
# COMPACT_ATOMS: atom_id res chain seq x y z
N LYS A 1 20.04 -1.39 8.92
CA LYS A 1 20.99 -2.52 8.75
C LYS A 1 20.52 -3.81 9.43
N ASN A 2 19.78 -3.77 10.55
CA ASN A 2 19.43 -4.98 11.33
C ASN A 2 18.17 -5.74 10.87
N GLN A 3 17.45 -5.32 9.83
CA GLN A 3 16.19 -5.96 9.41
C GLN A 3 16.35 -7.03 8.32
N ILE A 4 17.56 -7.22 7.78
CA ILE A 4 17.80 -8.16 6.67
C ILE A 4 17.60 -9.61 7.14
N PHE A 5 17.99 -9.93 8.38
CA PHE A 5 17.96 -11.30 8.91
C PHE A 5 16.78 -11.59 9.84
N THR A 6 15.78 -10.72 9.91
CA THR A 6 14.64 -10.88 10.84
C THR A 6 13.87 -12.18 10.60
N PHE A 7 13.90 -12.72 9.37
CA PHE A 7 13.31 -14.02 9.05
C PHE A 7 13.99 -15.21 9.76
N LEU A 8 15.23 -15.05 10.24
CA LEU A 8 15.93 -16.09 11.02
C LEU A 8 15.35 -16.23 12.44
N GLU A 9 14.87 -15.13 13.02
CA GLU A 9 14.28 -15.11 14.36
C GLU A 9 12.75 -15.29 14.32
N HIS A 10 12.12 -14.92 13.19
CA HIS A 10 10.68 -14.94 13.01
C HIS A 10 10.30 -15.68 11.72
N PRO A 11 9.97 -17.00 11.79
CA PRO A 11 9.69 -17.82 10.61
C PRO A 11 8.53 -17.35 9.73
N ASN A 12 7.63 -16.54 10.27
CA ASN A 12 6.48 -15.97 9.54
C ASN A 12 6.86 -14.78 8.64
N ILE A 13 8.08 -14.24 8.78
CA ILE A 13 8.56 -13.13 7.97
C ILE A 13 9.30 -13.72 6.76
N PRO A 14 8.92 -13.38 5.52
CA PRO A 14 9.60 -13.90 4.34
C PRO A 14 11.05 -13.36 4.28
N PRO A 15 11.99 -14.14 3.70
CA PRO A 15 13.38 -13.70 3.52
C PRO A 15 13.56 -12.65 2.42
N ASP A 16 12.49 -12.25 1.76
CA ASP A 16 12.47 -11.31 0.64
C ASP A 16 11.64 -10.06 0.93
N ASN A 17 11.86 -9.02 0.14
CA ASN A 17 11.17 -7.74 0.22
C ASN A 17 10.03 -7.61 -0.82
N ASN A 18 9.59 -8.71 -1.45
CA ASN A 18 8.69 -8.66 -2.62
C ASN A 18 7.38 -7.95 -2.32
N GLY A 19 6.84 -8.12 -1.11
CA GLY A 19 5.62 -7.45 -0.67
C GLY A 19 5.76 -5.93 -0.70
N SER A 20 6.87 -5.41 -0.19
CA SER A 20 7.17 -3.98 -0.18
C SER A 20 7.39 -3.44 -1.59
N GLU A 21 8.13 -4.16 -2.44
CA GLU A 21 8.36 -3.76 -3.83
C GLU A 21 7.06 -3.71 -4.64
N ARG A 22 6.17 -4.69 -4.46
CA ARG A 22 4.85 -4.71 -5.10
C ARG A 22 3.99 -3.51 -4.69
N ALA A 23 4.01 -3.13 -3.41
CA ALA A 23 3.26 -1.97 -2.91
C ALA A 23 3.71 -0.66 -3.61
N ILE A 24 5.02 -0.41 -3.67
CA ILE A 24 5.57 0.84 -4.24
C ILE A 24 5.52 0.88 -5.78
N ARG A 25 5.48 -0.28 -6.46
CA ARG A 25 5.51 -0.37 -7.93
C ARG A 25 4.47 0.51 -8.61
N ASN A 26 3.28 0.60 -8.01
CA ASN A 26 2.19 1.36 -8.60
C ASN A 26 2.37 2.87 -8.53
N VAL A 27 3.15 3.39 -7.57
CA VAL A 27 3.61 4.79 -7.60
C VAL A 27 4.46 5.03 -8.84
N LYS A 28 5.34 4.08 -9.19
CA LYS A 28 6.18 4.20 -10.37
C LYS A 28 5.39 4.10 -11.67
N VAL A 29 4.39 3.22 -11.73
CA VAL A 29 3.44 3.14 -12.85
C VAL A 29 2.67 4.46 -12.99
N LYS A 30 2.19 5.04 -11.89
CA LYS A 30 1.51 6.35 -11.92
C LYS A 30 2.41 7.46 -12.47
N LEU A 31 3.69 7.47 -12.08
CA LEU A 31 4.68 8.42 -12.56
C LEU A 31 5.02 8.26 -14.05
N LYS A 32 5.22 7.03 -14.53
CA LYS A 32 5.76 6.76 -15.86
C LYS A 32 4.70 6.53 -16.94
N VAL A 33 3.54 6.01 -16.56
CA VAL A 33 2.53 5.50 -17.51
C VAL A 33 1.21 6.25 -17.34
N SER A 34 0.72 6.42 -16.11
CA SER A 34 -0.64 6.98 -15.88
C SER A 34 -0.66 8.49 -15.65
N GLY A 35 0.11 9.24 -16.45
CA GLY A 35 0.01 10.70 -16.52
C GLY A 35 0.60 11.49 -15.35
N GLN A 36 1.48 10.88 -14.54
CA GLN A 36 2.22 11.49 -13.42
C GLN A 36 1.35 12.21 -12.37
N PHE A 37 1.98 12.88 -11.41
CA PHE A 37 1.31 13.71 -10.41
C PHE A 37 1.42 15.19 -10.81
N LYS A 38 0.33 15.94 -10.66
CA LYS A 38 0.29 17.38 -10.98
C LYS A 38 0.73 18.25 -9.81
N SER A 39 0.71 17.71 -8.59
CA SER A 39 1.17 18.39 -7.38
C SER A 39 1.65 17.36 -6.35
N PHE A 40 2.44 17.81 -5.38
CA PHE A 40 2.85 16.97 -4.26
C PHE A 40 1.66 16.55 -3.38
N GLN A 41 0.66 17.43 -3.24
CA GLN A 41 -0.57 17.09 -2.53
C GLN A 41 -1.32 15.93 -3.23
N GLY A 42 -1.48 15.98 -4.56
CA GLY A 42 -2.12 14.89 -5.29
C GLY A 42 -1.34 13.57 -5.22
N ALA A 43 -0.01 13.62 -5.06
CA ALA A 43 0.80 12.43 -4.79
C ALA A 43 0.54 11.85 -3.39
N LYS A 44 0.37 12.71 -2.37
CA LYS A 44 -0.03 12.29 -1.02
C LYS A 44 -1.43 11.69 -1.01
N ASP A 45 -2.40 12.33 -1.66
CA ASP A 45 -3.77 11.85 -1.73
C ASP A 45 -3.83 10.46 -2.38
N TYR A 46 -3.09 10.29 -3.49
CA TYR A 46 -2.92 8.98 -4.14
C TYR A 46 -2.30 7.94 -3.19
N ALA A 47 -1.26 8.30 -2.45
CA ALA A 47 -0.61 7.39 -1.51
C ALA A 47 -1.55 6.98 -0.36
N SER A 48 -2.37 7.90 0.16
CA SER A 48 -3.37 7.62 1.19
C SER A 48 -4.43 6.64 0.70
N LEU A 49 -5.05 6.92 -0.46
CA LEU A 49 -6.02 6.01 -1.07
C LEU A 49 -5.40 4.63 -1.32
N ARG A 50 -4.15 4.62 -1.78
CA ARG A 50 -3.48 3.36 -2.06
C ARG A 50 -3.14 2.56 -0.80
N SER A 51 -2.81 3.23 0.29
CA SER A 51 -2.60 2.60 1.58
C SER A 51 -3.86 1.86 2.06
N ILE A 52 -5.04 2.46 1.86
CA ILE A 52 -6.33 1.82 2.17
C ILE A 52 -6.49 0.53 1.34
N ILE A 53 -6.35 0.63 0.02
CA ILE A 53 -6.48 -0.53 -0.90
C ILE A 53 -5.51 -1.65 -0.53
N ASP A 54 -4.22 -1.35 -0.32
CA ASP A 54 -3.23 -2.37 0.01
C ASP A 54 -3.49 -3.00 1.40
N SER A 55 -4.04 -2.23 2.35
CA SER A 55 -4.44 -2.72 3.66
C SER A 55 -5.66 -3.64 3.58
N SER A 56 -6.67 -3.28 2.79
CA SER A 56 -7.84 -4.12 2.52
C SER A 56 -7.44 -5.45 1.92
N ARG A 57 -6.58 -5.42 0.89
CA ARG A 57 -6.04 -6.64 0.24
C ARG A 57 -5.33 -7.56 1.22
N LYS A 58 -4.46 -7.01 2.08
CA LYS A 58 -3.73 -7.79 3.09
C LYS A 58 -4.65 -8.45 4.11
N ARG A 59 -5.83 -7.86 4.37
CA ARG A 59 -6.85 -8.37 5.29
C ARG A 59 -7.93 -9.22 4.60
N GLY A 60 -7.86 -9.41 3.28
CA GLY A 60 -8.89 -10.14 2.52
C GLY A 60 -10.23 -9.41 2.42
N LEU A 61 -10.25 -8.09 2.62
CA LEU A 61 -11.45 -7.26 2.53
C LEU A 61 -11.69 -6.76 1.10
N ASN A 62 -12.94 -6.45 0.77
CA ASN A 62 -13.27 -5.75 -0.47
C ASN A 62 -12.71 -4.32 -0.44
N GLU A 63 -11.90 -3.98 -1.44
CA GLU A 63 -11.18 -2.71 -1.52
C GLU A 63 -12.11 -1.52 -1.75
N PHE A 64 -13.15 -1.71 -2.55
CA PHE A 64 -14.12 -0.66 -2.87
C PHE A 64 -14.99 -0.35 -1.65
N ASP A 65 -15.51 -1.39 -0.99
CA ASP A 65 -16.31 -1.21 0.23
C ASP A 65 -15.47 -0.54 1.33
N SER A 66 -14.20 -0.92 1.45
CA SER A 66 -13.28 -0.27 2.40
C SER A 66 -13.09 1.22 2.11
N LEU A 67 -12.94 1.58 0.83
CA LEU A 67 -12.82 2.99 0.43
C LEU A 67 -14.09 3.76 0.75
N VAL A 68 -15.25 3.20 0.43
CA VAL A 68 -16.55 3.81 0.71
C VAL A 68 -16.75 4.02 2.21
N GLY A 69 -16.45 3.01 3.03
CA GLY A 69 -16.55 3.10 4.49
C GLY A 69 -15.65 4.20 5.07
N VAL A 70 -14.36 4.21 4.71
CA VAL A 70 -13.43 5.25 5.18
C VAL A 70 -13.85 6.66 4.77
N ILE A 71 -14.32 6.85 3.53
CA ILE A 71 -14.80 8.14 3.04
C ILE A 71 -16.09 8.57 3.76
N SER A 72 -16.93 7.61 4.14
CA SER A 72 -18.17 7.84 4.90
C SER A 72 -17.93 8.11 6.39
N GLY A 73 -16.67 8.08 6.85
CA GLY A 73 -16.28 8.30 8.25
C GLY A 73 -16.31 7.05 9.12
N GLU A 74 -16.47 5.86 8.52
CA GLU A 74 -16.46 4.59 9.23
C GLU A 74 -15.03 4.11 9.52
N SER A 75 -14.85 3.44 10.64
CA SER A 75 -13.59 2.76 10.99
C SER A 75 -13.58 1.36 10.37
N VAL A 76 -12.78 1.18 9.32
CA VAL A 76 -12.67 -0.08 8.57
C VAL A 76 -11.49 -0.96 9.05
N PHE A 77 -10.52 -0.40 9.78
CA PHE A 77 -9.22 -1.02 10.07
C PHE A 77 -8.78 -0.96 11.53
#